data_AF-A0A2U1L4M6-F1
#
_entry.id   AF-A0A2U1L4M6-F1
#
_cell.length_a   1.000
_cell.length_b   1.000
_cell.length_c   1.000
_cell.angle_alpha   90.00
_cell.angle_beta   90.00
_cell.angle_gamma   90.00
#
_symmetry.space_group_name_H-M   'P 1'
#
loop_
_entity.id
_entity.type
_entity.pdbx_description
1 polymer ?
#
loop_
_entity_poly.entity_id
_entity_poly.type
_entity_poly.pdbx_seq_one_letter_code
_entity_poly.pdbx_strand_id
1 'polypeptide(L)'
;MVEFGLFVDTKIDWDAYMSQVNGFIEGERDYSNMKGDTGPLVYPAGFLYIYTAIQYVTGGEVYPAQIIFGFLYIVNLGIVLFIYVKTDVLPWWALALLSLSKRLHSIFVLRLFNDCFAMTLFHASLVPLLYQKWHLSLIIFSAAVSVKMNVLLYAPPLLLLMLKAMDIIGVISALAGAAVVQIVLGLPFLWSYPIEYLSKAFNLGRVFIHFWSVNFKFVPEPIFVSKEFALILLVAHLGGLVIFAHYRWCKYFCSLPYLLWRTPYPTIVRLLLFAGVEICWNIFPSTVYSSMTLLTIHVIILCGLWMAPPEYPYESDKSQAGKKAK
;
A
#
# COMPACT_ATOMS: atom_id res chain seq x y z
N MET A 1 -0.43 -37.57 34.07
CA MET A 1 -0.24 -36.11 34.07
C MET A 1 0.25 -35.76 32.68
N VAL A 2 -0.66 -35.36 31.80
CA VAL A 2 -0.38 -35.12 30.38
C VAL A 2 0.03 -33.66 30.27
N GLU A 3 1.30 -33.39 29.95
CA GLU A 3 1.74 -32.07 29.53
C GLU A 3 0.99 -31.72 28.24
N PHE A 4 0.04 -30.79 28.35
CA PHE A 4 -0.39 -29.98 27.21
C PHE A 4 0.84 -29.20 26.75
N GLY A 5 1.40 -29.57 25.59
CA GLY A 5 2.56 -28.94 24.99
C GLY A 5 2.39 -27.42 24.92
N LEU A 6 3.01 -26.73 25.88
CA LEU A 6 3.25 -25.30 25.85
C LEU A 6 4.09 -24.99 24.60
N PHE A 7 3.60 -24.01 23.84
CA PHE A 7 4.28 -23.26 22.81
C PHE A 7 5.79 -23.52 22.70
N VAL A 8 6.20 -24.32 21.72
CA VAL A 8 7.58 -24.31 21.25
C VAL A 8 7.80 -22.95 20.61
N ASP A 9 8.55 -22.08 21.28
CA ASP A 9 8.90 -20.73 20.82
C ASP A 9 9.62 -20.80 19.47
N THR A 10 8.86 -20.62 18.39
CA THR A 10 9.40 -20.55 17.02
C THR A 10 9.75 -19.10 16.71
N LYS A 11 10.73 -18.58 17.46
CA LYS A 11 11.26 -17.21 17.37
C LYS A 11 12.15 -16.98 16.14
N ILE A 12 11.66 -17.38 14.96
CA ILE A 12 12.45 -17.56 13.72
C ILE A 12 13.32 -16.35 13.39
N ASP A 13 12.75 -15.14 13.44
CA ASP A 13 13.47 -13.91 13.07
C ASP A 13 13.81 -13.02 14.26
N TRP A 14 13.33 -13.34 15.48
CA TRP A 14 13.46 -12.45 16.65
C TRP A 14 14.91 -12.15 17.00
N ASP A 15 15.74 -13.20 17.08
CA ASP A 15 17.14 -13.05 17.46
C ASP A 15 17.91 -12.20 16.41
N ALA A 16 17.60 -12.38 15.13
CA ALA A 16 18.16 -11.56 14.07
C ALA A 16 17.69 -10.10 14.15
N TYR A 17 16.41 -9.85 14.48
CA TYR A 17 15.90 -8.50 14.69
C TYR A 17 16.60 -7.82 15.87
N MET A 18 16.74 -8.50 17.01
CA MET A 18 17.42 -7.96 18.19
C MET A 18 18.89 -7.66 17.93
N SER A 19 19.60 -8.53 17.19
CA SER A 19 20.98 -8.29 16.79
C SER A 19 21.13 -7.03 15.92
N GLN A 20 20.25 -6.85 14.93
CA GLN A 20 20.24 -5.65 14.07
C GLN A 20 19.93 -4.37 14.87
N VAL A 21 19.00 -4.46 15.82
CA VAL A 21 18.61 -3.32 16.68
C VAL A 21 19.73 -2.95 17.66
N ASN A 22 20.43 -3.93 18.22
CA ASN A 22 21.60 -3.69 19.07
C ASN A 22 22.67 -2.88 18.35
N GLY A 23 23.03 -3.26 17.12
CA GLY A 23 23.98 -2.48 16.33
C GLY A 23 23.52 -1.03 16.12
N PHE A 24 22.23 -0.80 15.90
CA PHE A 24 21.68 0.55 15.81
C PHE A 24 21.76 1.32 17.15
N ILE A 25 21.46 0.68 18.28
CA ILE A 25 21.57 1.27 19.62
C ILE A 25 23.03 1.64 19.94
N GLU A 26 23.98 0.81 19.54
CA GLU A 26 25.43 1.04 19.70
C GLU A 26 25.99 2.17 18.82
N GLY A 27 25.18 2.69 17.89
CA GLY A 27 25.53 3.86 17.07
C GLY A 27 25.80 3.55 15.60
N GLU A 28 25.63 2.31 15.14
CA GLU A 28 25.79 1.98 13.72
C GLU A 28 24.74 2.71 12.88
N ARG A 29 25.15 3.29 11.76
CA ARG A 29 24.30 4.01 10.80
C ARG A 29 24.52 3.54 9.35
N ASP A 30 25.54 2.73 9.09
CA ASP A 30 25.76 2.10 7.79
C ASP A 30 24.96 0.79 7.68
N TYR A 31 23.95 0.79 6.82
CA TYR A 31 23.11 -0.39 6.54
C TYR A 31 23.90 -1.56 5.93
N SER A 32 25.10 -1.33 5.40
CA SER A 32 25.99 -2.39 4.90
C SER A 32 26.57 -3.25 6.03
N ASN A 33 26.67 -2.69 7.24
CA ASN A 33 27.22 -3.34 8.42
C ASN A 33 26.13 -3.94 9.32
N MET A 34 24.89 -3.45 9.22
CA MET A 34 23.75 -3.97 9.98
C MET A 34 23.30 -5.34 9.45
N LYS A 35 23.67 -6.41 10.16
CA LYS A 35 23.28 -7.79 9.83
C LYS A 35 22.97 -8.57 11.10
N GLY A 36 22.02 -9.51 10.98
CA GLY A 36 21.77 -10.53 11.99
C GLY A 36 22.08 -11.91 11.44
N ASP A 37 21.83 -12.95 12.22
CA ASP A 37 22.14 -14.35 11.86
C ASP A 37 21.42 -14.82 10.58
N THR A 38 20.27 -14.20 10.26
CA THR A 38 19.49 -14.51 9.05
C THR A 38 19.84 -13.63 7.84
N GLY A 39 20.82 -12.73 7.98
CA GLY A 39 21.34 -11.90 6.90
C GLY A 39 21.25 -10.38 7.18
N PRO A 40 21.46 -9.55 6.13
CA PRO A 40 21.50 -8.11 6.29
C PRO A 40 20.15 -7.51 6.71
N LEU A 41 20.20 -6.32 7.32
CA LEU A 41 19.01 -5.50 7.52
C LEU A 41 18.52 -4.96 6.17
N VAL A 42 17.21 -5.10 6.00
CA VAL A 42 16.53 -4.99 4.72
C VAL A 42 15.18 -4.30 4.85
N TYR A 43 14.93 -3.74 6.03
CA TYR A 43 13.75 -2.98 6.36
C TYR A 43 14.15 -1.51 6.51
N PRO A 44 13.30 -0.54 6.14
CA PRO A 44 13.63 0.86 6.33
C PRO A 44 13.63 1.25 7.81
N ALA A 45 14.03 2.50 8.08
CA ALA A 45 14.33 2.99 9.42
C ALA A 45 13.20 2.83 10.46
N GLY A 46 11.94 2.82 10.03
CA GLY A 46 10.79 2.61 10.92
C GLY A 46 10.85 1.29 11.68
N PHE A 47 11.40 0.24 11.08
CA PHE A 47 11.65 -1.04 11.76
C PHE A 47 12.57 -0.87 12.97
N LEU A 48 13.71 -0.18 12.80
CA LEU A 48 14.69 0.02 13.86
C LEU A 48 14.08 0.76 15.04
N TYR A 49 13.31 1.83 14.80
CA TYR A 49 12.67 2.58 15.89
C TYR A 49 11.63 1.76 16.66
N ILE A 50 10.78 1.01 15.95
CA ILE A 50 9.77 0.16 16.60
C ILE A 50 10.44 -0.90 17.45
N TYR A 51 11.40 -1.64 16.90
CA TYR A 51 12.03 -2.73 17.63
C TYR A 51 13.00 -2.25 18.72
N THR A 52 13.59 -1.06 18.58
CA THR A 52 14.30 -0.39 19.69
C THR A 52 13.35 -0.12 20.86
N ALA A 53 12.16 0.42 20.58
CA ALA A 53 11.16 0.67 21.62
C ALA A 53 10.68 -0.63 22.29
N ILE A 54 10.46 -1.69 21.51
CA ILE A 54 10.12 -3.01 22.05
C ILE A 54 11.25 -3.51 22.94
N GLN A 55 12.50 -3.46 22.48
CA GLN A 55 13.65 -3.92 23.25
C GLN A 55 13.79 -3.17 24.58
N TYR A 56 13.59 -1.85 24.60
CA TYR A 56 13.60 -1.08 25.85
C TYR A 56 12.50 -1.51 26.83
N VAL A 57 11.32 -1.88 26.33
CA VAL A 57 10.17 -2.30 27.17
C VAL A 57 10.31 -3.75 27.64
N THR A 58 10.81 -4.64 26.79
CA THR A 58 10.85 -6.08 27.06
C THR A 58 12.20 -6.55 27.58
N GLY A 59 13.25 -5.73 27.51
CA GLY A 59 14.62 -6.16 27.75
C GLY A 59 15.18 -7.09 26.68
N GLY A 60 14.50 -7.24 25.53
CA GLY A 60 14.83 -8.23 24.51
C GLY A 60 14.22 -9.62 24.75
N GLU A 61 13.49 -9.80 25.85
CA GLU A 61 12.85 -11.07 26.20
C GLU A 61 11.65 -11.38 25.29
N VAL A 62 11.51 -12.67 24.93
CA VAL A 62 10.50 -13.14 23.98
C VAL A 62 9.10 -13.07 24.56
N TYR A 63 8.90 -13.55 25.80
CA TYR A 63 7.57 -13.64 26.40
C TYR A 63 6.88 -12.26 26.54
N PRO A 64 7.54 -11.20 27.08
CA PRO A 64 6.95 -9.86 27.09
C PRO A 64 6.68 -9.32 25.68
N ALA A 65 7.52 -9.64 24.70
CA ALA A 65 7.28 -9.27 23.30
C ALA A 65 6.03 -9.98 22.74
N GLN A 66 5.82 -11.27 23.05
CA GLN A 66 4.61 -12.00 22.65
C GLN A 66 3.33 -11.34 23.19
N ILE A 67 3.36 -10.76 24.40
CA ILE A 67 2.23 -10.00 24.95
C ILE A 67 1.95 -8.74 24.10
N ILE A 68 3.00 -7.98 23.74
CA ILE A 68 2.88 -6.80 22.88
C ILE A 68 2.30 -7.19 21.51
N PHE A 69 2.81 -8.27 20.89
CA PHE A 69 2.31 -8.77 19.62
C PHE A 69 0.88 -9.33 19.72
N GLY A 70 0.51 -9.92 20.85
CA GLY A 70 -0.86 -10.32 21.15
C GLY A 70 -1.82 -9.13 21.18
N PHE A 71 -1.43 -8.04 21.82
CA PHE A 71 -2.21 -6.79 21.77
C PHE A 71 -2.29 -6.22 20.35
N LEU A 72 -1.17 -6.18 19.64
CA LEU A 72 -1.10 -5.72 18.25
C LEU A 72 -2.02 -6.55 17.33
N TYR A 73 -2.11 -7.86 17.54
CA TYR A 73 -3.02 -8.75 16.82
C TYR A 73 -4.48 -8.36 17.02
N ILE A 74 -4.90 -8.11 18.26
CA ILE A 74 -6.28 -7.70 18.57
C ILE A 74 -6.61 -6.34 17.97
N VAL A 75 -5.67 -5.38 18.04
CA VAL A 75 -5.83 -4.06 17.40
C VAL A 75 -5.99 -4.20 15.90
N ASN A 76 -5.10 -4.96 15.24
CA ASN A 76 -5.17 -5.19 13.81
C ASN A 76 -6.47 -5.88 13.39
N LEU A 77 -6.91 -6.90 14.14
CA LEU A 77 -8.18 -7.58 13.90
C LEU A 77 -9.36 -6.60 14.01
N GLY A 78 -9.37 -5.76 15.05
CA GLY A 78 -10.40 -4.73 15.24
C GLY A 78 -10.47 -3.73 14.08
N ILE A 79 -9.32 -3.26 13.58
CA ILE A 79 -9.25 -2.35 12.42
C ILE A 79 -9.79 -3.04 11.17
N VAL A 80 -9.39 -4.29 10.90
CA VAL A 80 -9.84 -5.04 9.72
C VAL A 80 -11.35 -5.30 9.78
N LEU A 81 -11.88 -5.69 10.93
CA LEU A 81 -13.33 -5.87 11.13
C LEU A 81 -14.08 -4.56 10.91
N PHE A 82 -13.57 -3.45 11.44
CA PHE A 82 -14.14 -2.12 11.22
C PHE A 82 -14.18 -1.75 9.73
N ILE A 83 -13.09 -1.98 8.98
CA ILE A 83 -13.05 -1.71 7.54
C ILE A 83 -14.11 -2.52 6.80
N TYR A 84 -14.25 -3.81 7.10
CA TYR A 84 -15.25 -4.66 6.45
C TYR A 84 -16.68 -4.25 6.77
N VAL A 85 -16.98 -3.96 8.04
CA VAL A 85 -18.30 -3.45 8.44
C VAL A 85 -18.60 -2.10 7.77
N LYS A 86 -17.60 -1.22 7.67
CA LYS A 86 -17.77 0.11 7.07
C LYS A 86 -17.96 0.07 5.55
N THR A 87 -17.38 -0.93 4.89
CA THR A 87 -17.45 -1.08 3.43
C THR A 87 -18.63 -1.93 2.95
N ASP A 88 -19.27 -2.69 3.86
CA ASP A 88 -20.43 -3.55 3.59
C ASP A 88 -20.22 -4.53 2.42
N VAL A 89 -18.97 -4.99 2.25
CA VAL A 89 -18.57 -5.90 1.16
C VAL A 89 -18.66 -7.38 1.52
N LEU A 90 -18.71 -7.70 2.82
CA LEU A 90 -18.72 -9.07 3.33
C LEU A 90 -19.97 -9.32 4.19
N PRO A 91 -20.58 -10.51 4.11
CA PRO A 91 -21.65 -10.90 5.02
C PRO A 91 -21.12 -11.07 6.45
N TRP A 92 -21.98 -10.84 7.46
CA TRP A 92 -21.59 -10.85 8.87
C TRP A 92 -20.92 -12.15 9.34
N TRP A 93 -21.30 -13.31 8.80
CA TRP A 93 -20.69 -14.61 9.18
C TRP A 93 -19.23 -14.71 8.75
N ALA A 94 -18.80 -14.00 7.70
CA ALA A 94 -17.42 -14.00 7.25
C ALA A 94 -16.49 -13.30 8.27
N LEU A 95 -17.03 -12.38 9.07
CA LEU A 95 -16.30 -11.72 10.16
C LEU A 95 -15.88 -12.71 11.26
N ALA A 96 -16.71 -13.72 11.53
CA ALA A 96 -16.38 -14.79 12.47
C ALA A 96 -15.20 -15.63 11.94
N LEU A 97 -15.19 -15.95 10.63
CA LEU A 97 -14.10 -16.72 10.02
C LEU A 97 -12.76 -15.98 10.04
N LEU A 98 -12.76 -14.65 9.85
CA LEU A 98 -11.55 -13.83 9.96
C LEU A 98 -10.91 -13.93 11.36
N SER A 99 -11.74 -13.99 12.39
CA SER A 99 -11.31 -14.09 13.79
C SER A 99 -10.72 -15.45 14.14
N LEU A 100 -11.06 -16.50 13.39
CA LEU A 100 -10.63 -17.89 13.63
C LEU A 100 -9.34 -18.28 12.88
N SER A 101 -8.67 -17.32 12.24
CA SER A 101 -7.46 -17.61 11.45
C SER A 101 -6.27 -18.03 12.32
N LYS A 102 -6.07 -19.36 12.42
CA LYS A 102 -4.90 -19.96 13.10
C LYS A 102 -3.56 -19.43 12.58
N ARG A 103 -3.48 -19.13 11.28
CA ARG A 103 -2.27 -18.63 10.65
C ARG A 103 -1.91 -17.22 11.11
N LEU A 104 -2.90 -16.32 11.22
CA LEU A 104 -2.66 -14.95 11.69
C LEU A 104 -2.22 -14.96 13.15
N HIS A 105 -2.86 -15.77 13.99
CA HIS A 105 -2.46 -15.93 15.38
C HIS A 105 -1.00 -16.40 15.50
N SER A 106 -0.59 -17.39 14.70
CA SER A 106 0.80 -17.86 14.67
C SER A 106 1.79 -16.80 14.19
N ILE A 107 1.45 -16.01 13.17
CA ILE A 107 2.35 -14.97 12.64
C ILE A 107 2.60 -13.88 13.68
N PHE A 108 1.55 -13.41 14.36
CA PHE A 108 1.68 -12.36 15.37
C PHE A 108 2.33 -12.88 16.64
N VAL A 109 1.71 -13.87 17.29
CA VAL A 109 2.05 -14.23 18.67
C VAL A 109 3.24 -15.17 18.75
N LEU A 110 3.46 -16.06 17.76
CA LEU A 110 4.52 -17.06 17.84
C LEU A 110 5.80 -16.66 17.13
N ARG A 111 5.68 -16.01 15.98
CA ARG A 111 6.83 -15.72 15.10
C ARG A 111 7.37 -14.30 15.27
N LEU A 112 6.58 -13.39 15.85
CA LEU A 112 6.96 -12.00 16.12
C LEU A 112 7.47 -11.24 14.87
N PHE A 113 6.88 -11.54 13.72
CA PHE A 113 7.33 -11.00 12.43
C PHE A 113 7.08 -9.50 12.30
N ASN A 114 8.02 -8.79 11.67
CA ASN A 114 7.90 -7.36 11.37
C ASN A 114 6.65 -7.02 10.54
N ASP A 115 6.17 -7.96 9.71
CA ASP A 115 4.93 -7.85 8.95
C ASP A 115 3.73 -7.44 9.81
N CYS A 116 3.70 -7.82 11.09
CA CYS A 116 2.62 -7.48 11.99
C CYS A 116 2.47 -5.97 12.16
N PHE A 117 3.58 -5.26 12.41
CA PHE A 117 3.57 -3.80 12.54
C PHE A 117 3.28 -3.13 11.20
N ALA A 118 3.96 -3.55 10.13
CA ALA A 118 3.77 -2.98 8.80
C ALA A 118 2.31 -3.08 8.32
N MET A 119 1.70 -4.26 8.45
CA MET A 119 0.32 -4.48 8.02
C MET A 119 -0.69 -3.81 8.94
N THR A 120 -0.44 -3.72 10.24
CA THR A 120 -1.31 -2.99 11.16
C THR A 120 -1.34 -1.50 10.82
N LEU A 121 -0.19 -0.88 10.57
CA LEU A 121 -0.10 0.52 10.13
C LEU A 121 -0.76 0.71 8.76
N PHE A 122 -0.55 -0.22 7.82
CA PHE A 122 -1.23 -0.19 6.53
C PHE A 122 -2.76 -0.25 6.69
N HIS A 123 -3.32 -1.18 7.46
CA HIS A 123 -4.76 -1.22 7.70
C HIS A 123 -5.25 0.03 8.44
N ALA A 124 -4.48 0.54 9.40
CA ALA A 124 -4.79 1.79 10.09
C ALA A 124 -4.86 2.98 9.11
N SER A 125 -4.02 2.99 8.07
CA SER A 125 -4.07 4.02 7.02
C SER A 125 -5.36 4.01 6.20
N LEU A 126 -6.03 2.86 6.09
CA LEU A 126 -7.30 2.73 5.37
C LEU A 126 -8.47 3.36 6.15
N VAL A 127 -8.40 3.44 7.47
CA VAL A 127 -9.46 4.06 8.28
C VAL A 127 -9.69 5.53 7.91
N PRO A 128 -8.69 6.45 7.99
CA PRO A 128 -8.88 7.83 7.55
C PRO A 128 -9.17 7.94 6.06
N LEU A 129 -8.70 6.99 5.23
CA LEU A 129 -9.03 6.92 3.80
C LEU A 129 -10.54 6.75 3.57
N LEU A 130 -11.19 5.87 4.36
CA LEU A 130 -12.65 5.67 4.31
C LEU A 130 -13.43 6.94 4.71
N TYR A 131 -12.82 7.83 5.49
CA TYR A 131 -13.35 9.14 5.86
C TYR A 131 -12.82 10.29 4.98
N GLN A 132 -12.21 10.00 3.82
CA GLN A 132 -11.66 11.00 2.89
C GLN A 132 -10.57 11.91 3.49
N LYS A 133 -9.93 11.51 4.59
CA LYS A 133 -8.78 12.20 5.18
C LYS A 133 -7.49 11.76 4.49
N TRP A 134 -7.33 12.14 3.23
CA TRP A 134 -6.26 11.69 2.33
C TRP A 134 -4.86 11.95 2.87
N HIS A 135 -4.55 13.17 3.34
CA HIS A 135 -3.22 13.50 3.88
C HIS A 135 -2.84 12.64 5.07
N LEU A 136 -3.77 12.46 6.03
CA LEU A 136 -3.54 11.61 7.21
C LEU A 136 -3.35 10.15 6.81
N SER A 137 -4.16 9.66 5.87
CA SER A 137 -4.00 8.31 5.32
C SER A 137 -2.61 8.12 4.70
N LEU A 138 -2.15 9.06 3.88
CA LEU A 138 -0.83 8.98 3.23
C LEU A 138 0.33 9.08 4.22
N ILE A 139 0.18 9.87 5.30
CA ILE A 139 1.17 9.95 6.38
C ILE A 139 1.30 8.58 7.07
N ILE A 140 0.19 7.95 7.45
CA ILE A 140 0.19 6.63 8.11
C ILE A 140 0.66 5.54 7.15
N PHE A 141 0.25 5.60 5.87
CA PHE A 141 0.72 4.70 4.81
C PHE A 141 2.24 4.78 4.65
N SER A 142 2.80 6.00 4.64
CA SER A 142 4.25 6.20 4.59
C SER A 142 4.93 5.64 5.84
N ALA A 143 4.36 5.82 7.03
CA ALA A 143 4.87 5.18 8.23
C ALA A 143 4.90 3.65 8.09
N ALA A 144 3.87 3.02 7.49
CA ALA A 144 3.87 1.59 7.20
C ALA A 144 4.99 1.18 6.23
N VAL A 145 5.20 1.95 5.15
CA VAL A 145 6.31 1.74 4.21
C VAL A 145 7.67 1.82 4.91
N SER A 146 7.82 2.73 5.88
CA SER A 146 9.06 2.87 6.64
C SER A 146 9.37 1.65 7.53
N VAL A 147 8.38 0.80 7.82
CA VAL A 147 8.56 -0.44 8.59
C VAL A 147 8.87 -1.60 7.66
N LYS A 148 8.18 -1.69 6.52
CA LYS A 148 8.44 -2.70 5.49
C LYS A 148 8.05 -2.20 4.11
N MET A 149 8.98 -2.29 3.17
CA MET A 149 8.79 -1.80 1.80
C MET A 149 7.70 -2.54 1.00
N ASN A 150 7.26 -3.74 1.43
CA ASN A 150 6.23 -4.51 0.72
C ASN A 150 4.88 -3.76 0.65
N VAL A 151 4.65 -2.81 1.55
CA VAL A 151 3.47 -1.94 1.54
C VAL A 151 3.41 -1.08 0.26
N LEU A 152 4.53 -0.84 -0.42
CA LEU A 152 4.56 -0.14 -1.72
C LEU A 152 3.77 -0.87 -2.81
N LEU A 153 3.50 -2.17 -2.67
CA LEU A 153 2.65 -2.91 -3.61
C LEU A 153 1.21 -2.35 -3.67
N TYR A 154 0.77 -1.64 -2.65
CA TYR A 154 -0.53 -0.96 -2.62
C TYR A 154 -0.49 0.46 -3.18
N ALA A 155 0.69 1.01 -3.51
CA ALA A 155 0.84 2.38 -3.99
C ALA A 155 0.17 2.63 -5.36
N PRO A 156 0.23 1.72 -6.36
CA PRO A 156 -0.43 1.96 -7.65
C PRO A 156 -1.96 2.15 -7.55
N PRO A 157 -2.74 1.26 -6.90
CA PRO A 157 -4.18 1.50 -6.74
C PRO A 157 -4.47 2.70 -5.84
N LEU A 158 -3.65 2.98 -4.81
CA LEU A 158 -3.81 4.17 -3.98
C LEU A 158 -3.65 5.46 -4.80
N LEU A 159 -2.63 5.55 -5.65
CA LEU A 159 -2.40 6.69 -6.54
C LEU A 159 -3.59 6.90 -7.49
N LEU A 160 -4.13 5.81 -8.06
CA LEU A 160 -5.31 5.88 -8.92
C LEU A 160 -6.55 6.40 -8.16
N LEU A 161 -6.73 6.00 -6.91
CA LEU A 161 -7.80 6.53 -6.06
C LEU A 161 -7.59 8.01 -5.72
N MET A 162 -6.36 8.42 -5.42
CA MET A 162 -6.01 9.82 -5.15
C MET A 162 -6.29 10.71 -6.37
N LEU A 163 -5.87 10.29 -7.57
CA LEU A 163 -6.11 11.03 -8.82
C LEU A 163 -7.61 11.16 -9.16
N LYS A 164 -8.46 10.27 -8.63
CA LYS A 164 -9.92 10.36 -8.79
C LYS A 164 -10.59 11.22 -7.73
N ALA A 165 -10.01 11.29 -6.53
CA ALA A 165 -10.62 11.93 -5.37
C ALA A 165 -10.13 13.35 -5.13
N MET A 166 -8.92 13.68 -5.57
CA MET A 166 -8.25 14.96 -5.34
C MET A 166 -7.82 15.60 -6.66
N ASP A 167 -7.68 16.91 -6.65
CA ASP A 167 -6.96 17.64 -7.69
C ASP A 167 -5.45 17.39 -7.58
N ILE A 168 -4.69 17.81 -8.59
CA ILE A 168 -3.27 17.46 -8.67
C ILE A 168 -2.44 18.18 -7.60
N ILE A 169 -2.84 19.38 -7.17
CA ILE A 169 -2.22 20.07 -6.03
C ILE A 169 -2.46 19.26 -4.75
N GLY A 170 -3.70 18.79 -4.54
CA GLY A 170 -4.04 17.87 -3.46
C GLY A 170 -3.19 16.61 -3.46
N VAL A 171 -3.04 15.95 -4.62
CA VAL A 171 -2.19 14.75 -4.77
C VAL A 171 -0.73 15.05 -4.44
N ILE A 172 -0.16 16.12 -5.01
CA ILE A 172 1.23 16.52 -4.76
C ILE A 172 1.44 16.82 -3.27
N SER A 173 0.53 17.55 -2.63
CA SER A 173 0.64 17.88 -1.20
C SER A 173 0.56 16.64 -0.30
N ALA A 174 -0.30 15.67 -0.60
CA ALA A 174 -0.40 14.41 0.14
C ALA A 174 0.86 13.55 -0.04
N LEU A 175 1.39 13.47 -1.27
CA LEU A 175 2.66 12.78 -1.56
C LEU A 175 3.85 13.47 -0.88
N ALA A 176 3.87 14.80 -0.83
CA ALA A 176 4.90 15.56 -0.11
C ALA A 176 4.86 15.23 1.40
N GLY A 177 3.66 15.15 2.00
CA GLY A 177 3.51 14.72 3.39
C GLY A 177 4.05 13.31 3.62
N ALA A 178 3.77 12.36 2.72
CA ALA A 178 4.35 11.02 2.77
C ALA A 178 5.88 11.02 2.63
N ALA A 179 6.45 11.85 1.76
CA ALA A 179 7.88 11.98 1.56
C ALA A 179 8.58 12.55 2.81
N VAL A 180 7.97 13.53 3.49
CA VAL A 180 8.49 14.09 4.75
C VAL A 180 8.63 13.00 5.81
N VAL A 181 7.67 12.09 5.93
CA VAL A 181 7.77 10.95 6.86
C VAL A 181 8.99 10.08 6.57
N GLN A 182 9.25 9.76 5.30
CA GLN A 182 10.43 8.96 4.92
C GLN A 182 11.74 9.69 5.21
N ILE A 183 11.80 10.99 4.92
CA ILE A 183 12.99 11.81 5.15
C ILE A 183 13.27 11.91 6.65
N VAL A 184 12.26 12.21 7.47
CA VAL A 184 12.41 12.38 8.92
C VAL A 184 12.84 11.07 9.57
N LEU A 185 12.17 9.95 9.26
CA LEU A 185 12.53 8.66 9.83
C LEU A 185 13.89 8.17 9.32
N GLY A 186 14.20 8.39 8.04
CA GLY A 186 15.47 8.02 7.43
C GLY A 186 16.64 8.95 7.75
N LEU A 187 16.40 10.11 8.39
CA LEU A 187 17.36 11.21 8.47
C LEU A 187 18.75 10.80 8.98
N PRO A 188 18.90 10.02 10.08
CA PRO A 188 20.21 9.62 10.58
C PRO A 188 21.04 8.83 9.56
N PHE A 189 20.37 8.07 8.69
CA PHE A 189 21.01 7.23 7.67
C PHE A 189 21.20 7.99 6.37
N LEU A 190 20.23 8.81 5.97
CA LEU A 190 20.30 9.66 4.78
C LEU A 190 21.41 10.72 4.90
N TRP A 191 21.69 11.20 6.11
CA TRP A 191 22.73 12.18 6.34
C TRP A 191 24.14 11.58 6.26
N SER A 192 24.34 10.38 6.80
CA SER A 192 25.66 9.75 6.90
C SER A 192 25.97 8.77 5.78
N TYR A 193 25.01 7.94 5.38
CA TYR A 193 25.16 6.81 4.44
C TYR A 193 23.93 6.66 3.51
N PRO A 194 23.64 7.67 2.66
CA PRO A 194 22.41 7.70 1.86
C PRO A 194 22.30 6.55 0.85
N ILE A 195 23.42 6.15 0.23
CA ILE A 195 23.44 5.13 -0.81
C ILE A 195 23.22 3.75 -0.19
N GLU A 196 23.88 3.49 0.92
CA GLU A 196 23.79 2.24 1.68
C GLU A 196 22.39 2.08 2.26
N TYR A 197 21.82 3.16 2.84
CA TYR A 197 20.45 3.16 3.31
C TYR A 197 19.46 2.82 2.19
N LEU A 198 19.45 3.59 1.10
CA LEU A 198 18.46 3.42 0.03
C LEU A 198 18.60 2.06 -0.68
N SER A 199 19.82 1.63 -0.96
CA SER A 199 20.06 0.37 -1.69
C SER A 199 19.77 -0.89 -0.87
N LYS A 200 19.89 -0.83 0.46
CA LYS A 200 19.62 -1.97 1.35
C LYS A 200 18.18 -1.99 1.85
N ALA A 201 17.66 -0.84 2.32
CA ALA A 201 16.30 -0.72 2.85
C ALA A 201 15.23 -0.91 1.77
N PHE A 202 15.50 -0.45 0.53
CA PHE A 202 14.57 -0.53 -0.61
C PHE A 202 15.13 -1.42 -1.73
N ASN A 203 15.63 -2.60 -1.37
CA ASN A 203 16.27 -3.51 -2.32
C ASN A 203 15.27 -4.31 -3.16
N LEU A 204 14.97 -3.82 -4.37
CA LEU A 204 14.10 -4.50 -5.35
C LEU A 204 14.77 -5.69 -6.06
N GLY A 205 16.09 -5.86 -5.92
CA GLY A 205 16.87 -6.92 -6.57
C GLY A 205 16.95 -8.22 -5.77
N ARG A 206 16.35 -8.28 -4.57
CA ARG A 206 16.41 -9.50 -3.75
C ARG A 206 15.60 -10.63 -4.37
N VAL A 207 16.23 -11.79 -4.47
CA VAL A 207 15.61 -13.04 -4.90
C VAL A 207 15.27 -13.86 -3.65
N PHE A 208 14.06 -14.44 -3.63
CA PHE A 208 13.67 -15.37 -2.57
C PHE A 208 14.41 -16.70 -2.74
N ILE A 209 14.73 -17.36 -1.62
CA ILE A 209 15.30 -18.70 -1.65
C ILE A 209 14.17 -19.68 -1.93
N HIS A 210 14.33 -20.52 -2.96
CA HIS A 210 13.30 -21.50 -3.37
C HIS A 210 12.87 -22.42 -2.23
N PHE A 211 13.81 -22.77 -1.33
CA PHE A 211 13.55 -23.57 -0.14
C PHE A 211 12.34 -23.06 0.66
N TRP A 212 12.26 -21.75 0.90
CA TRP A 212 11.22 -21.08 1.69
C TRP A 212 9.98 -20.66 0.87
N SER A 213 9.94 -20.95 -0.43
CA SER A 213 8.80 -20.61 -1.29
C SER A 213 7.60 -21.50 -0.96
N VAL A 214 6.48 -20.89 -0.57
CA VAL A 214 5.22 -21.61 -0.33
C VAL A 214 4.38 -21.66 -1.61
N ASN A 215 4.15 -20.50 -2.24
CA ASN A 215 3.22 -20.37 -3.37
C ASN A 215 3.76 -20.94 -4.67
N PHE A 216 5.09 -21.02 -4.82
CA PHE A 216 5.75 -21.47 -6.06
C PHE A 216 6.64 -22.69 -5.82
N LYS A 217 6.36 -23.49 -4.79
CA LYS A 217 7.20 -24.67 -4.48
C LYS A 217 7.23 -25.69 -5.63
N PHE A 218 6.16 -25.73 -6.43
CA PHE A 218 6.05 -26.59 -7.61
C PHE A 218 6.90 -26.12 -8.81
N VAL A 219 7.38 -24.88 -8.81
CA VAL A 219 8.24 -24.35 -9.88
C VAL A 219 9.68 -24.84 -9.63
N PRO A 220 10.38 -25.41 -10.63
CA PRO A 220 11.78 -25.81 -10.46
C PRO A 220 12.66 -24.64 -10.01
N GLU A 221 13.62 -24.90 -9.11
CA GLU A 221 14.50 -23.87 -8.54
C GLU A 221 15.21 -23.02 -9.61
N PRO A 222 15.78 -23.58 -10.71
CA PRO A 222 16.44 -22.78 -11.74
C PRO A 222 15.51 -21.76 -12.41
N ILE A 223 14.21 -22.08 -12.52
CA ILE A 223 13.20 -21.19 -13.08
C ILE A 223 12.79 -20.16 -12.03
N PHE A 224 12.59 -20.58 -10.78
CA PHE A 224 12.15 -19.71 -9.70
C PHE A 224 13.12 -18.55 -9.43
N VAL A 225 14.43 -18.80 -9.47
CA VAL A 225 15.46 -17.78 -9.24
C VAL A 225 15.80 -16.94 -10.48
N SER A 226 15.23 -17.29 -11.64
CA SER A 226 15.52 -16.62 -12.92
C SER A 226 14.92 -15.21 -12.98
N LYS A 227 15.61 -14.28 -13.66
CA LYS A 227 15.14 -12.90 -13.83
C LYS A 227 13.93 -12.85 -14.77
N GLU A 228 13.89 -13.76 -15.73
CA GLU A 228 12.80 -13.93 -16.70
C GLU A 228 11.49 -14.25 -15.97
N PHE A 229 11.52 -15.20 -15.03
CA PHE A 229 10.34 -15.56 -14.24
C PHE A 229 9.84 -14.38 -13.38
N ALA A 230 10.76 -13.67 -12.71
CA ALA A 230 10.41 -12.48 -11.94
C ALA A 230 9.79 -11.37 -12.81
N LEU A 231 10.33 -11.14 -14.01
CA LEU A 231 9.80 -10.16 -14.95
C LEU A 231 8.42 -10.57 -15.48
N ILE A 232 8.21 -11.84 -15.80
CA ILE A 232 6.90 -12.37 -16.23
C ILE A 232 5.86 -12.16 -15.13
N LEU A 233 6.17 -12.48 -13.87
CA LEU A 233 5.27 -12.25 -12.74
C LEU A 233 4.94 -10.77 -12.57
N LEU A 234 5.93 -9.88 -12.71
CA LEU A 234 5.73 -8.43 -12.62
C LEU A 234 4.82 -7.92 -13.74
N VAL A 235 5.09 -8.31 -15.00
CA VAL A 235 4.27 -7.93 -16.16
C VAL A 235 2.85 -8.47 -16.02
N ALA A 236 2.69 -9.72 -15.58
CA ALA A 236 1.37 -10.31 -15.33
C ALA A 236 0.60 -9.55 -14.24
N HIS A 237 1.27 -9.18 -13.15
CA HIS A 237 0.67 -8.39 -12.07
C HIS A 237 0.24 -7.00 -12.55
N LEU A 238 1.14 -6.25 -13.19
CA LEU A 238 0.83 -4.92 -13.72
C LEU A 238 -0.26 -4.98 -14.81
N GLY A 239 -0.20 -5.97 -15.69
CA GLY A 239 -1.23 -6.22 -16.71
C GLY A 239 -2.59 -6.51 -16.07
N GLY A 240 -2.63 -7.36 -15.05
CA GLY A 240 -3.86 -7.63 -14.28
C GLY A 240 -4.42 -6.37 -13.62
N LEU A 241 -3.56 -5.54 -13.02
CA LEU A 241 -3.96 -4.25 -12.45
C LEU A 241 -4.51 -3.29 -13.52
N VAL A 242 -3.88 -3.21 -14.70
CA VAL A 242 -4.35 -2.36 -15.81
C VAL A 242 -5.70 -2.85 -16.35
N ILE A 243 -5.86 -4.17 -16.55
CA ILE A 243 -7.13 -4.77 -16.98
C ILE A 243 -8.21 -4.48 -15.94
N PHE A 244 -7.94 -4.71 -14.65
CA PHE A 244 -8.91 -4.43 -13.59
C PHE A 244 -9.24 -2.93 -13.51
N ALA A 245 -8.22 -2.06 -13.62
CA ALA A 245 -8.41 -0.64 -13.68
C ALA A 245 -9.31 -0.26 -14.86
N HIS A 246 -9.08 -0.77 -16.06
CA HIS A 246 -9.85 -0.45 -17.25
C HIS A 246 -11.29 -1.00 -17.22
N TYR A 247 -11.48 -2.28 -16.86
CA TYR A 247 -12.80 -2.92 -16.95
C TYR A 247 -13.67 -2.71 -15.70
N ARG A 248 -13.07 -2.61 -14.51
CA ARG A 248 -13.82 -2.52 -13.24
C ARG A 248 -13.85 -1.13 -12.65
N TRP A 249 -12.72 -0.41 -12.65
CA TRP A 249 -12.59 0.88 -11.97
C TRP A 249 -12.79 2.10 -12.89
N CYS A 250 -12.40 1.99 -14.15
CA CYS A 250 -12.34 3.07 -15.14
C CYS A 250 -13.01 2.59 -16.43
N LYS A 251 -14.29 2.15 -16.34
CA LYS A 251 -15.08 1.75 -17.52
C LYS A 251 -15.11 2.92 -18.53
N TYR A 252 -14.18 2.93 -19.49
CA TYR A 252 -13.86 4.08 -20.33
C TYR A 252 -15.08 4.63 -21.09
N PHE A 253 -15.92 3.72 -21.60
CA PHE A 253 -17.14 4.05 -22.34
C PHE A 253 -18.29 4.56 -21.47
N CYS A 254 -18.38 4.13 -20.20
CA CYS A 254 -19.30 4.75 -19.23
C CYS A 254 -18.68 6.00 -18.60
N SER A 255 -17.35 6.14 -18.66
CA SER A 255 -16.63 7.22 -18.00
C SER A 255 -16.39 8.43 -18.89
N LEU A 256 -16.37 8.34 -20.22
CA LEU A 256 -16.13 9.53 -21.06
C LEU A 256 -17.23 10.60 -20.88
N PRO A 257 -18.55 10.25 -20.93
CA PRO A 257 -19.60 11.21 -20.57
C PRO A 257 -19.45 11.72 -19.13
N TYR A 258 -19.13 10.82 -18.19
CA TYR A 258 -18.89 11.19 -16.79
C TYR A 258 -17.73 12.19 -16.64
N LEU A 259 -16.57 11.91 -17.21
CA LEU A 259 -15.36 12.74 -17.17
C LEU A 259 -15.63 14.10 -17.83
N LEU A 260 -16.32 14.12 -18.96
CA LEU A 260 -16.75 15.37 -19.59
C LEU A 260 -17.66 16.18 -18.68
N TRP A 261 -18.59 15.54 -17.97
CA TRP A 261 -19.46 16.20 -16.99
C TRP A 261 -18.76 16.63 -15.71
N ARG A 262 -17.55 16.15 -15.46
CA ARG A 262 -16.67 16.65 -14.39
C ARG A 262 -15.91 17.91 -14.78
N THR A 263 -15.68 18.15 -16.08
CA THR A 263 -14.99 19.37 -16.52
C THR A 263 -15.87 20.62 -16.29
N PRO A 264 -15.28 21.81 -16.06
CA PRO A 264 -16.03 23.06 -15.94
C PRO A 264 -16.60 23.57 -17.28
N TYR A 265 -16.49 22.78 -18.35
CA TYR A 265 -16.92 23.18 -19.69
C TYR A 265 -18.45 23.27 -19.82
N PRO A 266 -18.97 24.17 -20.68
CA PRO A 266 -20.39 24.19 -21.03
C PRO A 266 -20.86 22.86 -21.63
N THR A 267 -22.13 22.50 -21.44
CA THR A 267 -22.72 21.24 -21.95
C THR A 267 -22.48 21.03 -23.44
N ILE A 268 -22.54 22.11 -24.24
CA ILE A 268 -22.29 22.05 -25.68
C ILE A 268 -20.86 21.59 -25.97
N VAL A 269 -19.87 22.15 -25.28
CA VAL A 269 -18.45 21.77 -25.45
C VAL A 269 -18.25 20.31 -25.04
N ARG A 270 -18.88 19.86 -23.96
CA ARG A 270 -18.83 18.45 -23.53
C ARG A 270 -19.36 17.51 -24.60
N LEU A 271 -20.52 17.82 -25.18
CA LEU A 271 -21.12 17.02 -26.25
C LEU A 271 -20.27 17.02 -27.52
N LEU A 272 -19.67 18.16 -27.90
CA LEU A 272 -18.76 18.25 -29.04
C LEU A 272 -17.50 17.41 -28.84
N LEU A 273 -16.91 17.45 -27.65
CA LEU A 273 -15.75 16.61 -27.31
C LEU A 273 -16.13 15.12 -27.34
N PHE A 274 -17.30 14.74 -26.79
CA PHE A 274 -17.80 13.36 -26.83
C PHE A 274 -17.98 12.86 -28.28
N ALA A 275 -18.71 13.63 -29.09
CA ALA A 275 -18.94 13.30 -30.50
C ALA A 275 -17.63 13.28 -31.30
N GLY A 276 -16.68 14.18 -31.00
CA GLY A 276 -15.38 14.22 -31.64
C GLY A 276 -14.54 12.96 -31.38
N VAL A 277 -14.57 12.42 -30.16
CA VAL A 277 -13.94 11.12 -29.85
C VAL A 277 -14.58 10.00 -30.67
N GLU A 278 -15.92 9.94 -30.69
CA GLU A 278 -16.67 8.91 -31.43
C GLU A 278 -16.40 8.97 -32.94
N ILE A 279 -16.37 10.18 -33.53
CA ILE A 279 -16.06 10.37 -34.95
C ILE A 279 -14.63 9.91 -35.25
N CYS A 280 -13.65 10.30 -34.44
CA CYS A 280 -12.26 9.89 -34.65
C CYS A 280 -12.09 8.37 -34.55
N TRP A 281 -12.83 7.71 -33.67
CA TRP A 281 -12.78 6.27 -33.47
C TRP A 281 -13.42 5.48 -34.62
N ASN A 282 -14.45 6.05 -35.28
CA ASN A 282 -15.13 5.42 -36.41
C ASN A 282 -14.44 5.64 -37.78
N ILE A 283 -13.32 6.38 -37.83
CA ILE A 283 -12.52 6.56 -39.06
C ILE A 283 -11.52 5.42 -39.19
N PHE A 284 -11.78 4.49 -40.13
CA PHE A 284 -10.85 3.43 -40.53
C PHE A 284 -10.59 3.46 -42.04
N PRO A 285 -9.32 3.41 -42.50
CA PRO A 285 -8.09 3.44 -41.71
C PRO A 285 -7.87 4.80 -41.03
N SER A 286 -7.16 4.80 -39.90
CA SER A 286 -6.84 6.04 -39.17
C SER A 286 -6.01 6.98 -40.04
N THR A 287 -6.33 8.28 -40.00
CA THR A 287 -5.59 9.33 -40.71
C THR A 287 -4.74 10.14 -39.73
N VAL A 288 -3.78 10.93 -40.23
CA VAL A 288 -3.01 11.88 -39.40
C VAL A 288 -3.96 12.85 -38.68
N TYR A 289 -4.99 13.33 -39.38
CA TYR A 289 -5.99 14.24 -38.83
C TYR A 289 -6.84 13.61 -37.73
N SER A 290 -7.34 12.39 -37.92
CA SER A 290 -8.13 11.72 -36.89
C SER A 290 -7.30 11.42 -35.64
N SER A 291 -6.04 11.03 -35.81
CA SER A 291 -5.10 10.80 -34.70
C SER A 291 -4.74 12.09 -33.94
N MET A 292 -4.41 13.18 -34.64
CA MET A 292 -4.11 14.48 -34.03
C MET A 292 -5.34 15.07 -33.32
N THR A 293 -6.51 14.95 -33.94
CA THR A 293 -7.77 15.45 -33.36
C THR A 293 -8.13 14.67 -32.10
N LEU A 294 -8.01 13.33 -32.13
CA LEU A 294 -8.23 12.49 -30.97
C LEU A 294 -7.29 12.88 -29.82
N LEU A 295 -5.99 13.04 -30.08
CA LEU A 295 -5.02 13.48 -29.08
C LEU A 295 -5.40 14.85 -28.50
N THR A 296 -5.73 15.82 -29.36
CA THR A 296 -6.09 17.17 -28.95
C THR A 296 -7.33 17.18 -28.06
N ILE A 297 -8.37 16.41 -28.41
CA ILE A 297 -9.58 16.26 -27.61
C ILE A 297 -9.25 15.68 -26.22
N HIS A 298 -8.39 14.67 -26.15
CA HIS A 298 -7.98 14.09 -24.86
C HIS A 298 -7.18 15.08 -24.01
N VAL A 299 -6.30 15.90 -24.62
CA VAL A 299 -5.58 16.97 -23.91
C VAL A 299 -6.56 18.01 -23.37
N ILE A 300 -7.56 18.43 -24.14
CA ILE A 300 -8.61 19.38 -23.69
C ILE A 300 -9.41 18.79 -22.52
N ILE A 301 -9.79 17.51 -22.60
CA ILE A 301 -10.49 16.83 -21.50
C ILE A 301 -9.62 16.80 -20.24
N LEU A 302 -8.33 16.45 -20.36
CA LEU A 302 -7.38 16.45 -19.24
C LEU A 302 -7.23 17.84 -18.61
N CYS A 303 -7.11 18.90 -19.41
CA CYS A 303 -7.07 20.28 -18.90
C CYS A 303 -8.38 20.65 -18.16
N GLY A 304 -9.52 20.21 -18.66
CA GLY A 304 -10.81 20.47 -18.01
C GLY A 304 -10.93 19.73 -16.67
N LEU A 305 -10.45 18.49 -16.61
CA LEU A 305 -10.39 17.72 -15.37
C LEU A 305 -9.40 18.31 -14.38
N TRP A 306 -8.29 18.88 -14.84
CA TRP A 306 -7.32 19.59 -14.00
C TRP A 306 -7.96 20.78 -13.26
N MET A 307 -8.87 21.48 -13.93
CA MET A 307 -9.55 22.66 -13.37
C MET A 307 -10.81 22.31 -12.56
N ALA A 308 -11.25 21.06 -12.57
CA ALA A 308 -12.46 20.63 -11.89
C ALA A 308 -12.27 20.55 -10.37
N PRO A 309 -13.26 20.96 -9.56
CA PRO A 309 -13.19 20.80 -8.11
C PRO A 309 -13.26 19.30 -7.73
N PRO A 310 -12.58 18.88 -6.65
CA PRO A 310 -12.69 17.52 -6.13
C PRO A 310 -14.11 17.28 -5.59
N GLU A 311 -14.69 16.13 -5.91
CA GLU A 311 -16.02 15.72 -5.45
C GLU A 311 -15.91 14.27 -4.95
N TYR A 312 -16.38 14.02 -3.72
CA TYR A 312 -16.26 12.74 -3.03
C TYR A 312 -17.55 11.91 -3.17
N PRO A 313 -17.59 10.86 -4.01
CA PRO A 313 -18.81 10.10 -4.29
C PRO A 313 -19.37 9.29 -3.11
N TYR A 314 -18.68 9.28 -1.96
CA TYR A 314 -19.07 8.55 -0.76
C TYR A 314 -19.50 9.46 0.40
N GLU A 315 -19.45 10.78 0.24
CA GLU A 315 -20.19 11.67 1.13
C GLU A 315 -21.65 11.62 0.72
N SER A 316 -22.43 10.79 1.41
CA SER A 316 -23.88 10.94 1.40
C SER A 316 -24.18 12.40 1.74
N ASP A 317 -24.93 13.06 0.88
CA ASP A 317 -25.32 14.46 0.94
C ASP A 317 -26.22 14.73 2.17
N LYS A 318 -25.64 14.62 3.37
CA LYS A 318 -26.32 14.92 4.65
C LYS A 318 -26.66 16.40 4.76
N SER A 319 -26.07 17.24 3.89
CA SER A 319 -26.35 18.66 3.80
C SER A 319 -27.73 18.96 3.16
N GLN A 320 -28.23 18.08 2.27
CA GLN A 320 -29.53 18.25 1.63
C GLN A 320 -30.69 17.64 2.42
N ALA A 321 -30.44 16.62 3.26
CA ALA A 321 -31.47 16.01 4.09
C ALA A 321 -32.05 16.99 5.15
N GLY A 322 -31.25 17.95 5.61
CA GLY A 322 -31.70 18.97 6.59
C GLY A 322 -32.51 20.13 5.98
N LYS A 323 -32.51 20.32 4.66
CA LYS A 323 -33.24 21.40 3.98
C LYS A 323 -34.63 21.00 3.49
N LYS A 324 -34.93 19.70 3.41
CA LYS A 324 -36.28 19.19 3.10
C LYS A 324 -37.18 18.99 4.33
N ALA A 325 -36.68 19.30 5.53
CA ALA A 325 -37.40 19.16 6.79
C ALA A 325 -37.65 20.52 7.50
N LYS A 326 -37.80 21.60 6.72
CA LYS A 326 -38.26 22.90 7.24
C LYS A 326 -39.45 23.40 6.46
#